data_AF-A0A7M3YIN5-F1
#
_entry.id   AF-A0A7M3YIN5-F1
#
_cell.length_a   1.000
_cell.length_b   1.000
_cell.length_c   1.000
_cell.angle_alpha   90.00
_cell.angle_beta   90.00
_cell.angle_gamma   90.00
#
_symmetry.space_group_name_H-M   'P 1'
#
loop_
_entity.id
_entity.type
_entity.pdbx_description
1 polymer ?
#
loop_
_entity_poly.entity_id
_entity_poly.type
_entity_poly.pdbx_seq_one_letter_code
_entity_poly.pdbx_strand_id
1 'polypeptide(L)'
;MARRGFLMRIIIGGGGRVGTGLARALRSEDKDVVLVDNNARAVKNSQGMDILVLHGDITHRQKFIEAGIETAQVYVAATNSDERNILSCALAKHVHSEQTNGKGELMTICRVRNPMFLEEHQSGKLSKWAGVDHVVHPVDGAIERLMSGLRSSSLTEVIPFEADAYIVELDVTADAGGVVHRTLRESGARVEGGMPLIVGLKRDGEPGRVPVADDQILPKDRVAIATAGEASFNRILRIFGHEHIDFPDRPKVAIFGAGLIGTRLAKAWLDANGTVTIVERDLEKANTLAGSDLGSRKGIEIIHGDHLDKDLLSEIEISSHDIAISALDNDHASIAAVLLA
;
A
#
# COMPACT_ATOMS: atom_id res chain seq x y z
N MET A 1 15.91 -33.50 -22.32
CA MET A 1 14.71 -32.66 -22.50
C MET A 1 14.23 -32.21 -21.14
N ALA A 2 14.57 -30.98 -20.74
CA ALA A 2 14.10 -30.41 -19.48
C ALA A 2 12.60 -30.14 -19.58
N ARG A 3 11.82 -30.63 -18.59
CA ARG A 3 10.41 -30.26 -18.42
C ARG A 3 10.35 -28.73 -18.31
N ARG A 4 9.79 -28.06 -19.31
CA ARG A 4 9.35 -26.66 -19.21
C ARG A 4 8.36 -26.62 -18.06
N GLY A 5 8.78 -26.11 -16.90
CA GLY A 5 7.88 -25.87 -15.77
C GLY A 5 6.71 -25.03 -16.29
N PHE A 6 5.49 -25.43 -15.96
CA PHE A 6 4.29 -24.73 -16.38
C PHE A 6 4.37 -23.30 -15.86
N LEU A 7 4.63 -22.34 -16.74
CA LEU A 7 4.64 -20.93 -16.42
C LEU A 7 3.27 -20.57 -15.86
N MET A 8 3.25 -19.95 -14.68
CA MET A 8 2.01 -19.58 -14.05
C MET A 8 1.30 -18.53 -14.92
N ARG A 9 0.11 -18.88 -15.43
CA ARG A 9 -0.67 -17.99 -16.28
C ARG A 9 -1.59 -17.11 -15.44
N ILE A 10 -1.46 -15.81 -15.65
CA ILE A 10 -2.15 -14.77 -14.90
C ILE A 10 -2.92 -13.89 -15.89
N ILE A 11 -4.22 -13.77 -15.69
CA ILE A 11 -5.08 -12.88 -16.49
C ILE A 11 -5.39 -11.64 -15.66
N ILE A 12 -5.14 -10.46 -16.21
CA ILE A 12 -5.39 -9.17 -15.57
C ILE A 12 -6.47 -8.43 -16.35
N GLY A 13 -7.57 -8.11 -15.69
CA GLY A 13 -8.63 -7.27 -16.20
C GLY A 13 -8.43 -5.81 -15.83
N GLY A 14 -8.15 -4.95 -16.81
CA GLY A 14 -7.94 -3.51 -16.63
C GLY A 14 -6.49 -3.08 -16.86
N GLY A 15 -6.21 -2.42 -17.98
CA GLY A 15 -4.94 -1.81 -18.40
C GLY A 15 -4.75 -0.37 -17.91
N GLY A 16 -5.34 0.00 -16.78
CA GLY A 16 -5.03 1.26 -16.09
C GLY A 16 -3.65 1.24 -15.42
N ARG A 17 -3.35 2.27 -14.60
CA ARG A 17 -2.07 2.37 -13.86
C ARG A 17 -1.75 1.13 -13.03
N VAL A 18 -2.75 0.60 -12.30
CA VAL A 18 -2.56 -0.56 -11.42
C VAL A 18 -2.31 -1.83 -12.23
N GLY A 19 -3.17 -2.15 -13.19
CA GLY A 19 -3.02 -3.39 -13.96
C GLY A 19 -1.79 -3.40 -14.88
N THR A 20 -1.40 -2.26 -15.45
CA THR A 20 -0.15 -2.17 -16.22
C THR A 20 1.10 -2.27 -15.34
N GLY A 21 1.08 -1.66 -14.14
CA GLY A 21 2.14 -1.82 -13.15
C GLY A 21 2.29 -3.27 -12.70
N LEU A 22 1.17 -3.93 -12.38
CA LEU A 22 1.14 -5.34 -12.00
C LEU A 22 1.65 -6.24 -13.13
N ALA A 23 1.19 -6.02 -14.37
CA ALA A 23 1.62 -6.80 -15.52
C ALA A 23 3.14 -6.71 -15.73
N ARG A 24 3.72 -5.51 -15.56
CA ARG A 24 5.17 -5.28 -15.68
C ARG A 24 5.95 -6.02 -14.59
N ALA A 25 5.50 -5.92 -13.34
CA ALA A 25 6.15 -6.59 -12.22
C ALA A 25 6.13 -8.12 -12.40
N LEU A 26 4.97 -8.69 -12.69
CA LEU A 26 4.83 -10.13 -12.93
C LEU A 26 5.64 -10.60 -14.14
N ARG A 27 5.71 -9.79 -15.21
CA ARG A 27 6.54 -10.16 -16.36
C ARG A 27 8.03 -10.13 -16.03
N SER A 28 8.50 -9.23 -15.16
CA SER A 28 9.89 -9.22 -14.69
C SER A 28 10.26 -10.43 -13.84
N GLU A 29 9.28 -11.09 -13.22
CA GLU A 29 9.43 -12.40 -12.55
C GLU A 29 9.19 -13.58 -13.50
N ASP A 30 9.24 -13.33 -14.80
CA ASP A 30 9.12 -14.32 -15.87
C ASP A 30 7.81 -15.12 -15.78
N LYS A 31 6.69 -14.46 -15.45
CA LYS A 31 5.34 -15.07 -15.49
C LYS A 31 4.70 -14.93 -16.89
N ASP A 32 3.72 -15.80 -17.18
CA ASP A 32 2.88 -15.68 -18.38
C ASP A 32 1.68 -14.79 -18.07
N VAL A 33 1.65 -13.59 -18.65
CA VAL A 33 0.68 -12.55 -18.31
C VAL A 33 -0.18 -12.22 -19.54
N VAL A 34 -1.49 -12.16 -19.31
CA VAL A 34 -2.45 -11.67 -20.28
C VAL A 34 -3.17 -10.45 -19.71
N LEU A 35 -3.15 -9.33 -20.41
CA LEU A 35 -3.84 -8.10 -20.02
C LEU A 35 -5.04 -7.87 -20.92
N VAL A 36 -6.23 -7.69 -20.35
CA VAL A 36 -7.47 -7.41 -21.08
C VAL A 36 -8.01 -6.04 -20.68
N ASP A 37 -8.27 -5.17 -21.66
CA ASP A 37 -8.89 -3.86 -21.41
C ASP A 37 -9.79 -3.44 -22.58
N ASN A 38 -10.87 -2.71 -22.30
CA ASN A 38 -11.83 -2.26 -23.32
C ASN A 38 -11.47 -0.89 -23.92
N ASN A 39 -10.54 -0.16 -23.31
CA ASN A 39 -10.02 1.12 -23.77
C ASN A 39 -8.83 0.91 -24.71
N ALA A 40 -9.02 1.29 -25.99
CA ALA A 40 -7.99 1.17 -27.01
C ALA A 40 -6.69 1.91 -26.66
N ARG A 41 -6.74 3.02 -25.90
CA ARG A 41 -5.53 3.73 -25.45
C ARG A 41 -4.75 2.91 -24.44
N ALA A 42 -5.43 2.30 -23.46
CA ALA A 42 -4.80 1.44 -22.46
C ALA A 42 -4.13 0.22 -23.11
N VAL A 43 -4.83 -0.41 -24.06
CA VAL A 43 -4.28 -1.51 -24.89
C VAL A 43 -3.03 -1.04 -25.63
N LYS A 44 -3.11 0.06 -26.38
CA LYS A 44 -1.98 0.60 -27.15
C LYS A 44 -0.77 0.91 -26.28
N ASN A 45 -0.97 1.52 -25.12
CA ASN A 45 0.10 1.83 -24.17
C ASN A 45 0.76 0.58 -23.58
N SER A 46 0.04 -0.54 -23.59
CA SER A 46 0.50 -1.81 -23.04
C SER A 46 1.21 -2.71 -24.05
N GLN A 47 1.07 -2.44 -25.36
CA GLN A 47 1.67 -3.24 -26.44
C GLN A 47 3.22 -3.30 -26.40
N GLY A 48 3.86 -2.33 -25.72
CA GLY A 48 5.32 -2.34 -25.54
C GLY A 48 5.83 -3.32 -24.48
N MET A 49 4.92 -4.01 -23.78
CA MET A 49 5.27 -5.05 -22.80
C MET A 49 5.32 -6.42 -23.50
N ASP A 50 6.23 -7.28 -23.07
CA ASP A 50 6.34 -8.66 -23.57
C ASP A 50 5.26 -9.54 -22.93
N ILE A 51 3.99 -9.22 -23.16
CA ILE A 51 2.79 -9.90 -22.63
C ILE A 51 1.72 -9.97 -23.71
N LEU A 52 0.74 -10.86 -23.57
CA LEU A 52 -0.44 -10.83 -24.45
C LEU A 52 -1.37 -9.70 -24.01
N VAL A 53 -1.68 -8.76 -24.90
CA VAL A 53 -2.64 -7.67 -24.63
C VAL A 53 -3.86 -7.82 -25.54
N LEU A 54 -5.03 -7.99 -24.94
CA LEU A 54 -6.31 -8.15 -25.64
C LEU A 54 -7.18 -6.91 -25.48
N HIS A 55 -7.76 -6.47 -26.59
CA HIS A 55 -8.83 -5.47 -26.57
C HIS A 55 -10.18 -6.17 -26.36
N GLY A 56 -10.86 -5.85 -25.26
CA GLY A 56 -12.12 -6.48 -24.92
C GLY A 56 -12.68 -6.12 -23.55
N ASP A 57 -13.94 -6.48 -23.32
CA ASP A 57 -14.59 -6.32 -22.04
C ASP A 57 -14.44 -7.60 -21.19
N ILE A 58 -13.96 -7.44 -19.95
CA ILE A 58 -13.82 -8.50 -18.96
C ILE A 58 -15.16 -9.02 -18.42
N THR A 59 -16.28 -8.41 -18.80
CA THR A 59 -17.63 -8.94 -18.55
C THR A 59 -18.13 -9.82 -19.69
N HIS A 60 -17.34 -10.00 -20.76
CA HIS A 60 -17.67 -10.88 -21.88
C HIS A 60 -16.94 -12.21 -21.78
N ARG A 61 -17.72 -13.30 -21.72
CA ARG A 61 -17.24 -14.68 -21.68
C ARG A 61 -16.14 -14.98 -22.71
N GLN A 62 -16.36 -14.58 -23.97
CA GLN A 62 -15.46 -14.89 -25.07
C GLN A 62 -14.04 -14.35 -24.82
N LYS A 63 -13.90 -13.24 -24.08
CA LYS A 63 -12.60 -12.65 -23.77
C LYS A 63 -11.80 -13.47 -22.77
N PHE A 64 -12.44 -14.19 -21.86
CA PHE A 64 -11.74 -15.16 -21.01
C PHE A 64 -11.22 -16.37 -21.81
N ILE A 65 -12.00 -16.84 -22.78
CA ILE A 65 -11.59 -17.93 -23.68
C ILE A 65 -10.40 -17.49 -24.53
N GLU A 66 -10.48 -16.31 -25.16
CA GLU A 66 -9.36 -15.72 -25.92
C GLU A 66 -8.11 -15.50 -25.05
N ALA A 67 -8.29 -15.14 -23.76
CA ALA A 67 -7.21 -14.96 -22.80
C ALA A 67 -6.60 -16.28 -22.28
N GLY A 68 -7.15 -17.44 -22.66
CA GLY A 68 -6.64 -18.74 -22.22
C GLY A 68 -6.96 -19.07 -20.76
N ILE A 69 -8.14 -18.69 -20.28
CA ILE A 69 -8.62 -18.95 -18.89
C ILE A 69 -8.55 -20.42 -18.48
N GLU A 70 -8.61 -21.36 -19.43
CA GLU A 70 -8.52 -22.81 -19.17
C GLU A 70 -7.23 -23.22 -18.43
N THR A 71 -6.13 -22.49 -18.66
CA THR A 71 -4.81 -22.77 -18.09
C THR A 71 -4.40 -21.71 -17.06
N ALA A 72 -5.25 -20.72 -16.81
CA ALA A 72 -5.00 -19.67 -15.85
C ALA A 72 -5.13 -20.19 -14.41
N GLN A 73 -4.21 -19.77 -13.55
CA GLN A 73 -4.26 -20.07 -12.12
C GLN A 73 -4.71 -18.84 -11.31
N VAL A 74 -4.51 -17.64 -11.87
CA VAL A 74 -4.89 -16.39 -11.21
C VAL A 74 -5.62 -15.49 -12.20
N TYR A 75 -6.73 -14.91 -11.74
CA TYR A 75 -7.40 -13.79 -12.39
C TYR A 75 -7.42 -12.58 -11.45
N VAL A 76 -6.94 -11.43 -11.93
CA VAL A 76 -6.91 -10.17 -11.18
C VAL A 76 -7.84 -9.15 -11.85
N ALA A 77 -8.87 -8.72 -11.13
CA ALA A 77 -9.78 -7.67 -11.60
C ALA A 77 -9.35 -6.30 -11.02
N ALA A 78 -8.74 -5.48 -11.87
CA ALA A 78 -8.07 -4.22 -11.50
C ALA A 78 -8.62 -2.99 -12.25
N THR A 79 -9.89 -2.99 -12.64
CA THR A 79 -10.54 -1.84 -13.28
C THR A 79 -10.92 -0.76 -12.26
N ASN A 80 -11.50 0.34 -12.77
CA ASN A 80 -12.02 1.46 -11.98
C ASN A 80 -13.51 1.31 -11.59
N SER A 81 -14.13 0.13 -11.73
CA SER A 81 -15.49 -0.16 -11.26
C SER A 81 -15.48 -1.43 -10.43
N ASP A 82 -16.00 -1.32 -9.21
CA ASP A 82 -16.04 -2.44 -8.27
C ASP A 82 -17.05 -3.48 -8.75
N GLU A 83 -18.18 -3.05 -9.31
CA GLU A 83 -19.22 -3.89 -9.89
C GLU A 83 -18.68 -4.73 -11.04
N ARG A 84 -17.93 -4.10 -11.96
CA ARG A 84 -17.29 -4.80 -13.08
C ARG A 84 -16.23 -5.78 -12.58
N ASN A 85 -15.45 -5.41 -11.57
CA ASN A 85 -14.44 -6.28 -11.01
C ASN A 85 -15.08 -7.53 -10.39
N ILE A 86 -16.07 -7.35 -9.51
CA ILE A 86 -16.79 -8.45 -8.84
C ILE A 86 -17.50 -9.35 -9.86
N LEU A 87 -18.23 -8.77 -10.81
CA LEU A 87 -18.91 -9.52 -11.88
C LEU A 87 -17.91 -10.33 -12.71
N SER A 88 -16.77 -9.73 -13.06
CA SER A 88 -15.74 -10.40 -13.86
C SER A 88 -15.09 -11.56 -13.11
N CYS A 89 -14.92 -11.49 -11.78
CA CYS A 89 -14.42 -12.61 -10.97
C CYS A 89 -15.41 -13.79 -10.99
N ALA A 90 -16.70 -13.52 -10.81
CA ALA A 90 -17.74 -14.54 -10.87
C ALA A 90 -17.77 -15.22 -12.25
N LEU A 91 -17.73 -14.41 -13.31
CA LEU A 91 -17.71 -14.90 -14.69
C LEU A 91 -16.42 -15.71 -14.96
N ALA A 92 -15.26 -15.24 -14.51
CA ALA A 92 -13.99 -15.93 -14.69
C ALA A 92 -14.01 -17.33 -14.06
N LYS A 93 -14.48 -17.47 -12.81
CA LYS A 93 -14.61 -18.78 -12.15
C LYS A 93 -15.58 -19.70 -12.88
N HIS A 94 -16.72 -19.16 -13.32
CA HIS A 94 -17.72 -19.94 -14.04
C HIS A 94 -17.16 -20.45 -15.38
N VAL A 95 -16.56 -19.57 -16.19
CA VAL A 95 -15.95 -19.94 -17.48
C VAL A 95 -14.79 -20.92 -17.27
N HIS A 96 -13.92 -20.70 -16.29
CA HIS A 96 -12.81 -21.60 -15.98
C HIS A 96 -13.32 -23.01 -15.66
N SER A 97 -14.26 -23.13 -14.73
CA SER A 97 -14.86 -24.41 -14.34
C SER A 97 -15.47 -25.15 -15.54
N GLU A 98 -16.14 -24.44 -16.45
CA GLU A 98 -16.66 -25.07 -17.65
C GLU A 98 -15.58 -25.49 -18.64
N GLN A 99 -14.54 -24.67 -18.86
CA GLN A 99 -13.42 -25.02 -19.76
C GLN A 99 -12.61 -26.20 -19.24
N THR A 100 -12.50 -26.38 -17.92
CA THR A 100 -11.72 -27.44 -17.31
C THR A 100 -12.54 -28.66 -16.88
N ASN A 101 -13.86 -28.68 -17.14
CA ASN A 101 -14.80 -29.69 -16.64
C ASN A 101 -14.74 -29.85 -15.10
N GLY A 102 -14.67 -28.71 -14.40
CA GLY A 102 -14.63 -28.62 -12.94
C GLY A 102 -13.29 -29.01 -12.33
N LYS A 103 -12.21 -29.10 -13.12
CA LYS A 103 -10.88 -29.47 -12.64
C LYS A 103 -9.98 -28.25 -12.51
N GLY A 104 -9.17 -28.21 -11.45
CA GLY A 104 -8.30 -27.08 -11.18
C GLY A 104 -9.05 -25.93 -10.50
N GLU A 105 -8.26 -25.01 -9.95
CA GLU A 105 -8.76 -23.86 -9.21
C GLU A 105 -8.23 -22.59 -9.87
N LEU A 106 -9.12 -21.62 -10.02
CA LEU A 106 -8.77 -20.26 -10.40
C LEU A 106 -8.87 -19.39 -9.17
N MET A 107 -7.73 -18.88 -8.70
CA MET A 107 -7.70 -17.85 -7.67
C MET A 107 -8.12 -16.52 -8.27
N THR A 108 -9.08 -15.85 -7.65
CA THR A 108 -9.52 -14.51 -8.07
C THR A 108 -9.12 -13.44 -7.05
N ILE A 109 -8.50 -12.38 -7.54
CA ILE A 109 -8.12 -11.21 -6.75
C ILE A 109 -8.91 -10.01 -7.28
N CYS A 110 -9.71 -9.38 -6.42
CA CYS A 110 -10.63 -8.31 -6.80
C CYS A 110 -10.23 -6.99 -6.14
N ARG A 111 -10.01 -5.96 -6.95
CA ARG A 111 -9.85 -4.60 -6.44
C ARG A 111 -11.22 -4.02 -6.09
N VAL A 112 -11.40 -3.62 -4.84
CA VAL A 112 -12.65 -3.05 -4.31
C VAL A 112 -12.35 -1.76 -3.56
N ARG A 113 -13.17 -0.72 -3.72
CA ARG A 113 -13.10 0.55 -2.98
C ARG A 113 -14.33 0.79 -2.11
N ASN A 114 -15.48 0.28 -2.50
CA ASN A 114 -16.72 0.44 -1.78
C ASN A 114 -16.66 -0.35 -0.45
N PRO A 115 -16.80 0.31 0.71
CA PRO A 115 -16.80 -0.34 2.01
C PRO A 115 -17.82 -1.49 2.13
N MET A 116 -18.99 -1.37 1.50
CA MET A 116 -20.03 -2.40 1.57
C MET A 116 -19.54 -3.76 1.02
N PHE A 117 -18.81 -3.74 -0.09
CA PHE A 117 -18.25 -4.97 -0.67
C PHE A 117 -17.08 -5.51 0.15
N LEU A 118 -16.35 -4.65 0.85
CA LEU A 118 -15.29 -5.06 1.78
C LEU A 118 -15.88 -5.81 2.99
N GLU A 119 -16.97 -5.31 3.57
CA GLU A 119 -17.70 -5.96 4.67
C GLU A 119 -18.32 -7.31 4.23
N GLU A 120 -18.88 -7.36 3.02
CA GLU A 120 -19.37 -8.61 2.43
C GLU A 120 -18.25 -9.64 2.22
N HIS A 121 -17.02 -9.21 1.91
CA HIS A 121 -15.86 -10.10 1.84
C HIS A 121 -15.41 -10.58 3.22
N GLN A 122 -15.31 -9.68 4.21
CA GLN A 122 -14.92 -10.02 5.58
C GLN A 122 -15.88 -11.00 6.24
N SER A 123 -17.18 -10.91 5.93
CA SER A 123 -18.19 -11.88 6.36
C SER A 123 -18.21 -13.19 5.54
N GLY A 124 -17.32 -13.33 4.57
CA GLY A 124 -17.18 -14.49 3.68
C GLY A 124 -18.29 -14.63 2.64
N LYS A 125 -19.22 -13.68 2.54
CA LYS A 125 -20.35 -13.73 1.60
C LYS A 125 -19.89 -13.45 0.18
N LEU A 126 -19.04 -12.45 -0.04
CA LEU A 126 -18.55 -12.08 -1.38
C LEU A 126 -17.84 -13.26 -2.06
N SER A 127 -17.06 -14.03 -1.30
CA SER A 127 -16.41 -15.24 -1.78
C SER A 127 -17.40 -16.32 -2.18
N LYS A 128 -18.51 -16.47 -1.43
CA LYS A 128 -19.54 -17.48 -1.70
C LYS A 128 -20.35 -17.20 -2.97
N TRP A 129 -20.82 -15.96 -3.17
CA TRP A 129 -21.73 -15.66 -4.27
C TRP A 129 -21.02 -15.12 -5.52
N ALA A 130 -19.93 -14.37 -5.37
CA ALA A 130 -19.17 -13.80 -6.49
C ALA A 130 -17.91 -14.59 -6.81
N GLY A 131 -17.53 -15.57 -5.98
CA GLY A 131 -16.31 -16.33 -6.21
C GLY A 131 -15.04 -15.47 -6.10
N VAL A 132 -15.05 -14.42 -5.29
CA VAL A 132 -13.89 -13.54 -5.02
C VAL A 132 -13.04 -14.14 -3.88
N ASP A 133 -11.84 -14.63 -4.17
CA ASP A 133 -10.99 -15.27 -3.16
C ASP A 133 -10.26 -14.24 -2.29
N HIS A 134 -9.76 -13.17 -2.90
CA HIS A 134 -9.07 -12.09 -2.20
C HIS A 134 -9.60 -10.72 -2.64
N VAL A 135 -9.76 -9.82 -1.67
CA VAL A 135 -10.04 -8.40 -1.93
C VAL A 135 -8.81 -7.57 -1.65
N VAL A 136 -8.49 -6.67 -2.59
CA VAL A 136 -7.48 -5.63 -2.41
C VAL A 136 -8.18 -4.29 -2.33
N HIS A 137 -8.16 -3.67 -1.15
CA HIS A 137 -8.56 -2.27 -0.99
C HIS A 137 -7.35 -1.36 -1.25
N PRO A 138 -7.36 -0.53 -2.30
CA PRO A 138 -6.17 0.20 -2.72
C PRO A 138 -5.71 1.26 -1.72
N VAL A 139 -6.56 1.65 -0.78
CA VAL A 139 -6.26 2.71 0.19
C VAL A 139 -5.75 2.14 1.52
N ASP A 140 -6.16 0.94 1.92
CA ASP A 140 -5.91 0.47 3.29
C ASP A 140 -4.42 0.17 3.52
N GLY A 141 -3.78 -0.59 2.61
CA GLY A 141 -2.33 -0.85 2.71
C GLY A 141 -1.47 0.41 2.53
N ALA A 142 -1.96 1.40 1.78
CA ALA A 142 -1.28 2.69 1.65
C ALA A 142 -1.37 3.50 2.96
N ILE A 143 -2.52 3.46 3.64
CA ILE A 143 -2.71 4.10 4.94
C ILE A 143 -1.83 3.47 6.00
N GLU A 144 -1.83 2.14 6.11
CA GLU A 144 -1.03 1.43 7.11
C GLU A 144 0.46 1.78 6.95
N ARG A 145 0.98 1.70 5.72
CA ARG A 145 2.35 2.09 5.40
C ARG A 145 2.65 3.56 5.68
N LEU A 146 1.71 4.46 5.38
CA LEU A 146 1.83 5.89 5.68
C LEU A 146 1.88 6.13 7.18
N MET A 147 0.99 5.52 7.97
CA MET A 147 0.96 5.70 9.43
C MET A 147 2.24 5.19 10.07
N SER A 148 2.69 3.98 9.72
CA SER A 148 3.93 3.43 10.26
C SER A 148 5.16 4.24 9.84
N GLY A 149 5.16 4.79 8.61
CA GLY A 149 6.22 5.69 8.13
C GLY A 149 6.25 7.04 8.84
N LEU A 150 5.10 7.66 9.11
CA LEU A 150 5.02 8.95 9.79
C LEU A 150 5.48 8.91 11.25
N ARG A 151 5.59 7.73 11.85
CA ARG A 151 6.14 7.58 13.20
C ARG A 151 7.63 7.90 13.30
N SER A 152 8.35 7.94 12.18
CA SER A 152 9.75 8.37 12.17
C SER A 152 10.15 9.02 10.85
N SER A 153 10.50 10.30 10.92
CA SER A 153 11.05 11.05 9.79
C SER A 153 12.42 10.55 9.31
N SER A 154 13.12 9.76 10.14
CA SER A 154 14.47 9.25 9.86
C SER A 154 14.47 7.86 9.22
N LEU A 155 13.32 7.16 9.22
CA LEU A 155 13.16 5.92 8.46
C LEU A 155 12.85 6.26 7.01
N THR A 156 13.60 5.65 6.09
CA THR A 156 13.40 5.81 4.64
C THR A 156 12.19 5.02 4.16
N GLU A 157 12.00 3.82 4.70
CA GLU A 157 10.89 2.95 4.34
C GLU A 157 10.45 2.11 5.54
N VAL A 158 9.14 1.89 5.67
CA VAL A 158 8.56 0.97 6.65
C VAL A 158 7.59 0.06 5.91
N ILE A 159 7.82 -1.25 5.99
CA ILE A 159 7.01 -2.29 5.36
C ILE A 159 6.39 -3.13 6.48
N PRO A 160 5.09 -2.98 6.77
CA PRO A 160 4.40 -3.84 7.72
C PRO A 160 4.27 -5.27 7.15
N PHE A 161 4.36 -6.27 8.03
CA PHE A 161 4.33 -7.69 7.71
C PHE A 161 3.29 -8.45 8.57
N GLU A 162 2.11 -7.84 8.74
CA GLU A 162 1.01 -8.29 9.61
C GLU A 162 1.45 -8.54 11.07
N ALA A 163 0.48 -8.61 12.00
CA ALA A 163 0.71 -9.05 13.38
C ALA A 163 1.93 -8.41 14.10
N ASP A 164 2.16 -7.11 13.86
CA ASP A 164 3.22 -6.30 14.50
C ASP A 164 4.67 -6.60 14.06
N ALA A 165 4.86 -7.24 12.90
CA ALA A 165 6.17 -7.40 12.27
C ALA A 165 6.44 -6.31 11.21
N TYR A 166 7.69 -5.85 11.08
CA TYR A 166 8.09 -4.81 10.14
C TYR A 166 9.45 -5.08 9.50
N ILE A 167 9.61 -4.63 8.25
CA ILE A 167 10.92 -4.37 7.64
C ILE A 167 11.10 -2.86 7.56
N VAL A 168 12.16 -2.33 8.16
CA VAL A 168 12.47 -0.89 8.14
C VAL A 168 13.77 -0.64 7.38
N GLU A 169 13.78 0.39 6.54
CA GLU A 169 14.97 0.87 5.86
C GLU A 169 15.42 2.23 6.38
N LEU A 170 16.72 2.40 6.54
CA LEU A 170 17.34 3.67 6.89
C LEU A 170 18.78 3.74 6.37
N ASP A 171 19.25 4.97 6.16
CA ASP A 171 20.64 5.25 5.85
C ASP A 171 21.46 5.32 7.15
N VAL A 172 22.67 4.77 7.17
CA VAL A 172 23.54 4.81 8.36
C VAL A 172 24.23 6.16 8.45
N THR A 173 24.11 6.85 9.58
CA THR A 173 24.80 8.14 9.77
C THR A 173 26.25 7.94 10.23
N ALA A 174 27.05 9.00 10.15
CA ALA A 174 28.41 8.98 10.71
C ALA A 174 28.41 8.90 12.26
N ASP A 175 27.32 9.29 12.90
CA ASP A 175 27.16 9.33 14.36
C ASP A 175 26.80 7.95 14.96
N ALA A 176 26.63 6.94 14.11
CA ALA A 176 26.38 5.55 14.47
C ALA A 176 27.65 4.86 15.03
N GLY A 177 28.28 5.50 16.00
CA GLY A 177 29.61 5.15 16.53
C GLY A 177 29.71 3.78 17.17
N GLY A 178 28.58 3.11 17.45
CA GLY A 178 28.50 1.72 17.91
C GLY A 178 28.71 0.68 16.80
N VAL A 179 28.40 1.03 15.55
CA VAL A 179 28.33 0.07 14.42
C VAL A 179 29.20 0.45 13.21
N VAL A 180 29.47 1.75 13.01
CA VAL A 180 30.25 2.24 11.87
C VAL A 180 31.71 1.81 11.95
N HIS A 181 32.28 1.46 10.78
CA HIS A 181 33.62 0.92 10.58
C HIS A 181 33.88 -0.40 11.31
N ARG A 182 32.82 -1.15 11.60
CA ARG A 182 32.89 -2.45 12.26
C ARG A 182 32.09 -3.49 11.49
N THR A 183 32.48 -4.74 11.70
CA THR A 183 31.73 -5.87 11.17
C THR A 183 30.41 -6.06 11.93
N LEU A 184 29.43 -6.73 11.30
CA LEU A 184 28.19 -7.10 12.00
C LEU A 184 28.46 -7.97 13.23
N ARG A 185 29.44 -8.87 13.14
CA ARG A 185 29.90 -9.73 14.24
C ARG A 185 30.39 -8.91 15.44
N GLU A 186 31.23 -7.91 15.21
CA GLU A 186 31.77 -7.05 16.27
C GLU A 186 30.70 -6.14 16.88
N SER A 187 29.78 -5.65 16.04
CA SER A 187 28.71 -4.74 16.44
C SER A 187 27.72 -5.41 17.41
N GLY A 188 27.43 -6.69 17.22
CA GLY A 188 26.50 -7.44 18.07
C GLY A 188 26.87 -7.50 19.56
N ALA A 189 28.16 -7.42 19.90
CA ALA A 189 28.62 -7.40 21.28
C ALA A 189 28.53 -6.01 21.95
N ARG A 190 28.36 -4.94 21.16
CA ARG A 190 28.39 -3.54 21.64
C ARG A 190 27.03 -2.88 21.68
N VAL A 191 26.09 -3.37 20.88
CA VAL A 191 24.72 -2.86 20.87
C VAL A 191 23.97 -3.46 22.05
N GLU A 192 23.50 -2.60 22.96
CA GLU A 192 22.65 -3.01 24.07
C GLU A 192 21.35 -3.66 23.56
N GLY A 193 21.05 -4.88 24.01
CA GLY A 193 19.96 -5.70 23.46
C GLY A 193 20.29 -6.42 22.14
N GLY A 194 21.56 -6.41 21.70
CA GLY A 194 22.06 -7.14 20.53
C GLY A 194 21.85 -6.43 19.19
N MET A 195 22.61 -6.80 18.16
CA MET A 195 22.40 -6.22 16.83
C MET A 195 21.01 -6.61 16.29
N PRO A 196 20.20 -5.67 15.77
CA PRO A 196 18.96 -6.03 15.10
C PRO A 196 19.27 -6.87 13.84
N LEU A 197 18.29 -7.66 13.40
CA LEU A 197 18.46 -8.53 12.24
C LEU A 197 18.49 -7.69 10.96
N ILE A 198 19.68 -7.47 10.43
CA ILE A 198 19.86 -6.82 9.12
C ILE A 198 19.64 -7.86 8.03
N VAL A 199 18.61 -7.64 7.21
CA VAL A 199 18.22 -8.52 6.09
C VAL A 199 18.72 -8.00 4.74
N GLY A 200 19.13 -6.74 4.68
CA GLY A 200 19.67 -6.13 3.46
C GLY A 200 20.69 -5.04 3.76
N LEU A 201 21.71 -4.96 2.92
CA LEU A 201 22.72 -3.91 2.91
C LEU A 201 22.90 -3.42 1.47
N LYS A 202 22.83 -2.10 1.27
CA LYS A 202 23.07 -1.45 -0.02
C LYS A 202 24.04 -0.29 0.17
N ARG A 203 25.14 -0.35 -0.58
CA ARG A 203 26.11 0.74 -0.67
C ARG A 203 25.91 1.49 -1.98
N ASP A 204 26.14 2.79 -1.97
CA ASP A 204 26.03 3.60 -3.18
C ASP A 204 26.95 3.06 -4.29
N GLY A 205 26.41 2.94 -5.51
CA GLY A 205 27.10 2.32 -6.64
C GLY A 205 27.18 0.78 -6.63
N GLU A 206 26.71 0.10 -5.58
CA GLU A 206 26.73 -1.36 -5.47
C GLU A 206 25.31 -1.97 -5.47
N PRO A 207 25.12 -3.21 -5.97
CA PRO A 207 23.85 -3.91 -5.83
C PRO A 207 23.57 -4.21 -4.36
N GLY A 208 22.28 -4.16 -3.98
CA GLY A 208 21.85 -4.60 -2.65
C GLY A 208 22.11 -6.10 -2.46
N ARG A 209 22.48 -6.48 -1.25
CA ARG A 209 22.77 -7.88 -0.89
C ARG A 209 22.36 -8.21 0.53
N VAL A 210 22.20 -9.50 0.81
CA VAL A 210 22.06 -10.00 2.18
C VAL A 210 23.44 -9.94 2.84
N PRO A 211 23.60 -9.22 3.96
CA PRO A 211 24.90 -9.10 4.61
C PRO A 211 25.26 -10.38 5.38
N VAL A 212 26.57 -10.62 5.52
CA VAL A 212 27.17 -11.70 6.32
C VAL A 212 27.91 -11.11 7.53
N ALA A 213 28.27 -11.98 8.47
CA ALA A 213 28.83 -11.56 9.77
C ALA A 213 30.08 -10.66 9.67
N ASP A 214 30.90 -10.84 8.63
CA ASP A 214 32.16 -10.13 8.46
C ASP A 214 32.01 -8.86 7.58
N ASP A 215 30.79 -8.53 7.14
CA ASP A 215 30.53 -7.29 6.42
C ASP A 215 30.64 -6.09 7.35
N GLN A 216 31.35 -5.06 6.87
CA GLN A 216 31.51 -3.81 7.57
C GLN A 216 30.42 -2.81 7.22
N ILE A 217 29.83 -2.20 8.25
CA ILE A 217 28.92 -1.07 8.09
C ILE A 217 29.72 0.21 7.92
N LEU A 218 29.43 0.98 6.88
CA LEU A 218 30.00 2.30 6.63
C LEU A 218 28.92 3.38 6.67
N PRO A 219 29.30 4.66 6.92
CA PRO A 219 28.35 5.76 6.79
C PRO A 219 27.79 5.81 5.36
N LYS A 220 26.52 6.20 5.23
CA LYS A 220 25.73 6.22 3.99
C LYS A 220 25.37 4.85 3.41
N ASP A 221 25.76 3.75 4.05
CA ASP A 221 25.15 2.47 3.73
C ASP A 221 23.65 2.54 4.04
N ARG A 222 22.82 1.92 3.21
CA ARG A 222 21.42 1.71 3.50
C ARG A 222 21.23 0.31 4.04
N VAL A 223 20.58 0.20 5.20
CA VAL A 223 20.30 -1.08 5.86
C VAL A 223 18.80 -1.33 5.88
N ALA A 224 18.41 -2.57 5.59
CA ALA A 224 17.06 -3.08 5.78
C ALA A 224 17.04 -4.02 6.99
N ILE A 225 16.12 -3.79 7.93
CA ILE A 225 16.10 -4.44 9.24
C ILE A 225 14.74 -5.08 9.46
N ALA A 226 14.73 -6.36 9.83
CA ALA A 226 13.53 -7.02 10.31
C ALA A 226 13.38 -6.78 11.82
N THR A 227 12.19 -6.32 12.24
CA THR A 227 11.89 -6.01 13.63
C THR A 227 10.43 -6.31 13.98
N ALA A 228 10.12 -6.33 15.27
CA ALA A 228 8.76 -6.47 15.79
C ALA A 228 8.44 -5.32 16.74
N GLY A 229 7.22 -4.80 16.64
CA GLY A 229 6.74 -3.67 17.44
C GLY A 229 7.30 -2.33 16.98
N GLU A 230 6.42 -1.34 16.86
CA GLU A 230 6.80 0.04 16.54
C GLU A 230 7.72 0.65 17.61
N ALA A 231 7.63 0.20 18.87
CA ALA A 231 8.53 0.59 19.96
C ALA A 231 10.02 0.28 19.69
N SER A 232 10.31 -0.65 18.77
CA SER A 232 11.68 -0.98 18.37
C SER A 232 12.32 0.08 17.47
N PHE A 233 11.52 0.95 16.84
CA PHE A 233 12.02 1.92 15.85
C PHE A 233 12.97 2.92 16.49
N ASN A 234 12.63 3.48 17.65
CA ASN A 234 13.49 4.43 18.36
C ASN A 234 14.85 3.82 18.71
N ARG A 235 14.87 2.53 19.08
CA ARG A 235 16.11 1.80 19.33
C ARG A 235 16.93 1.64 18.06
N ILE A 236 16.29 1.27 16.95
CA ILE A 236 16.95 1.13 15.63
C ILE A 236 17.56 2.46 15.20
N LEU A 237 16.82 3.56 15.28
CA LEU A 237 17.31 4.91 14.96
C LEU A 237 18.58 5.26 15.74
N ARG A 238 18.56 5.08 17.06
CA ARG A 238 19.74 5.34 17.92
C ARG A 238 20.95 4.50 17.53
N ILE A 239 20.76 3.21 17.20
CA ILE A 239 21.86 2.31 16.81
C ILE A 239 22.56 2.81 15.55
N PHE A 240 21.79 3.28 14.57
CA PHE A 240 22.29 3.77 13.29
C PHE A 240 22.47 5.29 13.23
N GLY A 241 22.56 5.91 14.42
CA GLY A 241 23.04 7.28 14.60
C GLY A 241 22.04 8.36 14.20
N HIS A 242 20.75 8.05 14.22
CA HIS A 242 19.69 9.04 14.05
C HIS A 242 19.19 9.53 15.41
N GLU A 243 18.82 10.80 15.45
CA GLU A 243 17.97 11.31 16.52
C GLU A 243 16.58 10.68 16.38
N HIS A 244 15.96 10.37 17.52
CA HIS A 244 14.59 9.89 17.55
C HIS A 244 13.73 11.03 18.11
N ILE A 245 12.63 11.31 17.43
CA ILE A 245 11.57 12.14 17.97
C ILE A 245 10.54 11.15 18.49
N ASP A 246 10.25 11.24 19.79
CA ASP A 246 9.20 10.40 20.36
C ASP A 246 7.87 10.77 19.71
N PHE A 247 7.32 9.82 18.96
CA PHE A 247 6.00 9.98 18.39
C PHE A 247 4.97 9.95 19.52
N PRO A 248 4.05 10.92 19.60
CA PRO A 248 3.12 11.02 20.71
C PRO A 248 2.18 9.80 20.79
N ASP A 249 1.88 9.36 22.02
CA ASP A 249 0.91 8.28 22.29
C ASP A 249 -0.51 8.62 21.81
N ARG A 250 -0.79 9.92 21.65
CA ARG A 250 -2.06 10.48 21.20
C ARG A 250 -1.81 11.58 20.18
N PRO A 251 -1.50 11.22 18.93
CA PRO A 251 -1.17 12.21 17.90
C PRO A 251 -2.39 13.07 17.55
N LYS A 252 -2.16 14.37 17.42
CA LYS A 252 -3.08 15.33 16.81
C LYS A 252 -2.82 15.39 15.30
N VAL A 253 -3.81 15.00 14.51
CA VAL A 253 -3.67 14.83 13.06
C VAL A 253 -4.64 15.74 12.32
N ALA A 254 -4.11 16.67 11.53
CA ALA A 254 -4.89 17.46 10.60
C ALA A 254 -5.00 16.72 9.26
N ILE A 255 -6.20 16.60 8.72
CA ILE A 255 -6.46 15.95 7.43
C ILE A 255 -7.20 16.94 6.51
N PHE A 256 -6.59 17.28 5.38
CA PHE A 256 -7.20 18.12 4.36
C PHE A 256 -7.95 17.25 3.34
N GLY A 257 -9.28 17.31 3.36
CA GLY A 257 -10.19 16.55 2.51
C GLY A 257 -10.93 15.43 3.23
N ALA A 258 -12.25 15.38 3.06
CA ALA A 258 -13.18 14.38 3.58
C ALA A 258 -13.60 13.35 2.52
N GLY A 259 -12.78 13.15 1.49
CA GLY A 259 -12.98 12.09 0.49
C GLY A 259 -12.76 10.68 1.05
N LEU A 260 -12.81 9.67 0.18
CA LEU A 260 -12.58 8.27 0.57
C LEU A 260 -11.25 8.07 1.33
N ILE A 261 -10.18 8.73 0.89
CA ILE A 261 -8.87 8.61 1.52
C ILE A 261 -8.86 9.31 2.89
N GLY A 262 -9.34 10.56 2.96
CA GLY A 262 -9.37 11.34 4.20
C GLY A 262 -10.21 10.69 5.30
N THR A 263 -11.39 10.16 4.93
CA THR A 263 -12.25 9.41 5.87
C THR A 263 -11.61 8.13 6.38
N ARG A 264 -10.91 7.38 5.52
CA ARG A 264 -10.18 6.18 5.93
C ARG A 264 -8.98 6.51 6.82
N LEU A 265 -8.22 7.56 6.50
CA LEU A 265 -7.13 8.06 7.36
C LEU A 265 -7.65 8.48 8.73
N ALA A 266 -8.75 9.23 8.77
CA ALA A 266 -9.38 9.65 10.02
C ALA A 266 -9.77 8.45 10.88
N LYS A 267 -10.42 7.44 10.28
CA LYS A 267 -10.73 6.20 10.98
C LYS A 267 -9.47 5.52 11.54
N ALA A 268 -8.44 5.36 10.73
CA ALA A 268 -7.21 4.69 11.13
C ALA A 268 -6.50 5.40 12.29
N TRP A 269 -6.42 6.74 12.25
CA TRP A 269 -5.82 7.52 13.35
C TRP A 269 -6.67 7.49 14.63
N LEU A 270 -7.99 7.51 14.52
CA LEU A 270 -8.88 7.36 15.68
C LEU A 270 -8.79 5.96 16.30
N ASP A 271 -8.67 4.92 15.47
CA ASP A 271 -8.44 3.54 15.94
C ASP A 271 -7.07 3.40 16.62
N ALA A 272 -6.07 4.17 16.18
CA ALA A 272 -4.76 4.31 16.79
C ALA A 272 -4.72 5.33 17.96
N ASN A 273 -5.86 5.67 18.56
CA ASN A 273 -5.98 6.53 19.75
C ASN A 273 -5.55 8.01 19.53
N GLY A 274 -5.43 8.45 18.28
CA GLY A 274 -5.19 9.84 17.90
C GLY A 274 -6.46 10.70 17.93
N THR A 275 -6.27 12.01 17.79
CA THR A 275 -7.35 12.99 17.55
C THR A 275 -7.19 13.58 16.17
N VAL A 276 -8.30 13.76 15.45
CA VAL A 276 -8.31 14.11 14.04
C VAL A 276 -9.13 15.36 13.80
N THR A 277 -8.55 16.35 13.13
CA THR A 277 -9.27 17.52 12.62
C THR A 277 -9.28 17.46 11.10
N ILE A 278 -10.48 17.39 10.51
CA ILE A 278 -10.68 17.33 9.07
C ILE A 278 -11.11 18.70 8.56
N VAL A 279 -10.40 19.23 7.58
CA VAL A 279 -10.80 20.44 6.86
C VAL A 279 -11.27 20.05 5.46
N GLU A 280 -12.54 20.32 5.16
CA GLU A 280 -13.15 20.01 3.86
C GLU A 280 -13.83 21.25 3.28
N ARG A 281 -13.54 21.54 2.02
CA ARG A 281 -14.05 22.72 1.31
C ARG A 281 -15.46 22.49 0.76
N ASP A 282 -15.79 21.25 0.44
CA ASP A 282 -17.12 20.87 -0.06
C ASP A 282 -18.08 20.62 1.10
N LEU A 283 -19.09 21.49 1.22
CA LEU A 283 -20.08 21.43 2.30
C LEU A 283 -20.85 20.10 2.34
N GLU A 284 -21.17 19.50 1.19
CA GLU A 284 -21.90 18.23 1.15
C GLU A 284 -21.04 17.08 1.65
N LYS A 285 -19.76 17.02 1.26
CA LYS A 285 -18.81 16.02 1.78
C LYS A 285 -18.60 16.19 3.29
N ALA A 286 -18.42 17.41 3.76
CA ALA A 286 -18.27 17.72 5.19
C ALA A 286 -19.48 17.24 5.99
N ASN A 287 -20.70 17.59 5.55
CA ASN A 287 -21.94 17.18 6.19
C ASN A 287 -22.16 15.66 6.14
N THR A 288 -21.82 15.03 5.02
CA THR A 288 -21.91 13.57 4.86
C THR A 288 -21.03 12.86 5.88
N LEU A 289 -19.79 13.32 6.06
CA LEU A 289 -18.89 12.75 7.05
C LEU A 289 -19.36 13.03 8.47
N ALA A 290 -19.81 14.25 8.76
CA ALA A 290 -20.31 14.63 10.09
C ALA A 290 -21.54 13.81 10.50
N GLY A 291 -22.43 13.50 9.55
CA GLY A 291 -23.61 12.66 9.78
C GLY A 291 -23.33 11.14 9.78
N SER A 292 -22.09 10.72 9.59
CA SER A 292 -21.72 9.30 9.57
C SER A 292 -21.38 8.75 10.97
N ASP A 293 -21.32 7.42 11.09
CA ASP A 293 -20.85 6.74 12.30
C ASP A 293 -19.44 7.19 12.71
N LEU A 294 -18.59 7.51 11.73
CA LEU A 294 -17.23 8.00 11.96
C LEU A 294 -17.25 9.42 12.54
N GLY A 295 -18.06 10.32 11.99
CA GLY A 295 -18.22 11.69 12.48
C GLY A 295 -18.81 11.78 13.89
N SER A 296 -19.51 10.73 14.32
CA SER A 296 -20.06 10.61 15.68
C SER A 296 -19.05 10.11 16.73
N ARG A 297 -17.84 9.71 16.32
CA ARG A 297 -16.80 9.22 17.25
C ARG A 297 -16.19 10.37 18.04
N LYS A 298 -15.71 10.07 19.25
CA LYS A 298 -14.93 11.04 20.04
C LYS A 298 -13.56 11.27 19.40
N GLY A 299 -13.08 12.51 19.47
CA GLY A 299 -11.73 12.87 19.01
C GLY A 299 -11.66 13.20 17.52
N ILE A 300 -12.79 13.34 16.83
CA ILE A 300 -12.86 13.87 15.46
C ILE A 300 -13.52 15.24 15.47
N GLU A 301 -12.97 16.18 14.72
CA GLU A 301 -13.56 17.48 14.41
C GLU A 301 -13.63 17.63 12.89
N ILE A 302 -14.76 18.12 12.37
CA ILE A 302 -14.98 18.26 10.94
C ILE A 302 -15.34 19.71 10.66
N ILE A 303 -14.50 20.36 9.89
CA ILE A 303 -14.51 21.81 9.67
C ILE A 303 -14.74 22.05 8.19
N HIS A 304 -15.83 22.75 7.90
CA HIS A 304 -16.11 23.21 6.55
C HIS A 304 -15.35 24.51 6.29
N GLY A 305 -14.35 24.46 5.40
CA GLY A 305 -13.51 25.62 5.10
C GLY A 305 -12.46 25.34 4.04
N ASP A 306 -11.80 26.41 3.57
CA ASP A 306 -10.73 26.30 2.59
C ASP A 306 -9.41 26.01 3.30
N HIS A 307 -8.73 24.92 2.92
CA HIS A 307 -7.43 24.53 3.45
C HIS A 307 -6.31 25.51 3.08
N LEU A 308 -6.57 26.46 2.18
CA LEU A 308 -5.65 27.55 1.83
C LEU A 308 -5.91 28.84 2.64
N ASP A 309 -6.91 28.84 3.51
CA ASP A 309 -7.23 29.98 4.37
C ASP A 309 -6.36 29.96 5.65
N LYS A 310 -5.48 30.95 5.78
CA LYS A 310 -4.57 31.07 6.93
C LYS A 310 -5.28 31.39 8.23
N ASP A 311 -6.39 32.13 8.16
CA ASP A 311 -7.15 32.49 9.35
C ASP A 311 -7.82 31.22 9.90
N LEU A 312 -8.41 30.40 9.01
CA LEU A 312 -8.93 29.08 9.36
C LEU A 312 -7.86 28.17 9.95
N LEU A 313 -6.68 28.06 9.31
CA LEU A 313 -5.58 27.24 9.83
C LEU A 313 -5.09 27.70 11.22
N SER A 314 -5.17 29.01 11.48
CA SER A 314 -4.83 29.57 12.79
C SER A 314 -5.93 29.26 13.82
N GLU A 315 -7.20 29.34 13.45
CA GLU A 315 -8.35 29.02 14.31
C GLU A 315 -8.35 27.55 14.76
N ILE A 316 -7.95 26.63 13.89
CA ILE A 316 -7.83 25.20 14.22
C ILE A 316 -6.53 24.89 14.96
N GLU A 317 -5.70 25.89 15.26
CA GLU A 317 -4.39 25.73 15.87
C GLU A 317 -3.50 24.72 15.12
N ILE A 318 -3.36 24.87 13.80
CA ILE A 318 -2.60 23.91 12.96
C ILE A 318 -1.19 23.66 13.50
N SER A 319 -0.54 24.69 14.04
CA SER A 319 0.79 24.61 14.67
C SER A 319 0.88 23.69 15.90
N SER A 320 -0.25 23.30 16.49
CA SER A 320 -0.32 22.37 17.62
C SER A 320 -0.52 20.91 17.19
N HIS A 321 -0.70 20.66 15.89
CA HIS A 321 -0.84 19.31 15.35
C HIS A 321 0.53 18.67 15.17
N ASP A 322 0.61 17.37 15.45
CA ASP A 322 1.83 16.59 15.28
C ASP A 322 2.02 16.20 13.80
N ILE A 323 0.91 16.06 13.07
CA ILE A 323 0.89 15.61 11.69
C ILE A 323 -0.14 16.44 10.90
N ALA A 324 0.24 16.84 9.68
CA ALA A 324 -0.68 17.33 8.66
C ALA A 324 -0.62 16.42 7.41
N ILE A 325 -1.79 15.93 6.97
CA ILE A 325 -1.92 15.05 5.79
C ILE A 325 -2.91 15.69 4.82
N SER A 326 -2.59 15.70 3.54
CA SER A 326 -3.56 16.04 2.51
C SER A 326 -4.05 14.81 1.76
N ALA A 327 -5.37 14.71 1.65
CA ALA A 327 -6.12 13.64 0.99
C ALA A 327 -7.07 14.22 -0.08
N LEU A 328 -6.61 15.23 -0.81
CA LEU A 328 -7.35 15.90 -1.88
C LEU A 328 -7.19 15.17 -3.22
N ASP A 329 -8.14 15.39 -4.13
CA ASP A 329 -8.14 14.76 -5.46
C ASP A 329 -7.09 15.32 -6.44
N ASN A 330 -6.41 16.42 -6.08
CA ASN A 330 -5.45 17.13 -6.91
C ASN A 330 -4.10 17.27 -6.21
N ASP A 331 -3.05 16.70 -6.78
CA ASP A 331 -1.68 16.74 -6.26
C ASP A 331 -1.19 18.18 -5.97
N HIS A 332 -1.52 19.15 -6.82
CA HIS A 332 -1.13 20.55 -6.59
C HIS A 332 -1.83 21.16 -5.37
N ALA A 333 -3.11 20.83 -5.17
CA ALA A 333 -3.84 21.28 -4.00
C ALA A 333 -3.30 20.58 -2.74
N SER A 334 -2.97 19.30 -2.84
CA SER A 334 -2.39 18.54 -1.74
C SER A 334 -1.05 19.09 -1.28
N ILE A 335 -0.16 19.40 -2.23
CA ILE A 335 1.13 20.03 -1.93
C ILE A 335 0.93 21.42 -1.31
N ALA A 336 0.03 22.24 -1.88
CA ALA A 336 -0.22 23.58 -1.35
C ALA A 336 -0.78 23.56 0.08
N ALA A 337 -1.70 22.64 0.38
CA ALA A 337 -2.30 22.48 1.70
C ALA A 337 -1.23 22.14 2.76
N VAL A 338 -0.39 21.14 2.49
CA VAL A 338 0.63 20.67 3.45
C VAL A 338 1.80 21.65 3.58
N LEU A 339 2.13 22.42 2.53
CA LEU A 339 3.17 23.47 2.64
C LEU A 339 2.71 24.70 3.43
N LEU A 340 1.39 24.91 3.51
CA LEU A 340 0.82 26.03 4.25
C LEU A 340 0.58 25.69 5.72
N ALA A 341 0.31 24.41 6.02
CA ALA A 341 0.16 23.85 7.36
C ALA A 341 1.50 23.80 8.11
#